data_AF-B7UBE1-F1
#
_entry.id   AF-B7UBE1-F1
#
_cell.length_a   1.000
_cell.length_b   1.000
_cell.length_c   1.000
_cell.angle_alpha   90.00
_cell.angle_beta   90.00
_cell.angle_gamma   90.00
#
_symmetry.space_group_name_H-M   'P 1'
#
loop_
_entity.id
_entity.type
_entity.pdbx_description
1 polymer ?
#
loop_
_entity_poly.entity_id
_entity_poly.type
_entity_poly.pdbx_seq_one_letter_code
_entity_poly.pdbx_strand_id
1 'polypeptide(L)'
;MIVAINLLLLLPLTTNAVVDLRPKCVDYNVESKDLDTRLTRLEHGKQTVIKAKGTSKFNIGNVKLGDLTEKGNCNYRSRHVPIDASGEKKKVKVVTHYHDDKSTHAEYIQTGENKYKALVKDAIPLNLDDERLPDNVGSFHDEAKDLHRIKVNDALHEFKLGRVTLNGHTVEDLPESLERIVYSWNSEDGRKVFRIDSHLNDNRILSQKFMEESPGSKKFKRLEPSKYNGIRLIRKWESPKP
;
A
#
# COMPACT_ATOMS: atom_id res chain seq x y z
N MET A 1 39.89 -12.46 72.35
CA MET A 1 40.34 -12.67 70.95
C MET A 1 39.17 -13.29 70.21
N ILE A 2 38.46 -12.49 69.39
CA ILE A 2 37.21 -12.87 68.74
C ILE A 2 37.54 -13.42 67.35
N VAL A 3 37.15 -14.67 67.08
CA VAL A 3 37.23 -15.26 65.74
C VAL A 3 35.97 -14.86 64.99
N ALA A 4 36.11 -13.94 64.03
CA ALA A 4 35.03 -13.54 63.15
C ALA A 4 34.88 -14.58 62.02
N ILE A 5 33.77 -15.30 62.02
CA ILE A 5 33.35 -16.18 60.92
C ILE A 5 32.72 -15.29 59.85
N ASN A 6 33.43 -15.09 58.74
CA ASN A 6 32.88 -14.49 57.53
C ASN A 6 31.92 -15.50 56.87
N LEU A 7 30.64 -15.40 57.20
CA LEU A 7 29.57 -16.10 56.52
C LEU A 7 29.30 -15.37 55.18
N LEU A 8 29.94 -15.85 54.10
CA LEU A 8 29.61 -15.42 52.75
C LEU A 8 28.19 -15.91 52.39
N LEU A 9 27.21 -15.02 52.47
CA LEU A 9 25.89 -15.21 51.91
C LEU A 9 25.99 -15.18 50.38
N LEU A 10 26.02 -16.38 49.77
CA LEU A 10 25.78 -16.56 48.34
C LEU A 10 24.31 -16.23 48.04
N LEU A 11 24.03 -14.97 47.69
CA LEU A 11 22.75 -14.60 47.10
C LEU A 11 22.69 -15.21 45.68
N PRO A 12 21.65 -16.00 45.34
CA PRO A 12 21.48 -16.46 43.98
C PRO A 12 21.21 -15.23 43.09
N LEU A 13 22.09 -14.97 42.14
CA LEU A 13 21.79 -14.09 41.01
C LEU A 13 20.61 -14.71 40.25
N THR A 14 19.40 -14.27 40.57
CA THR A 14 18.25 -14.47 39.70
C THR A 14 18.48 -13.62 38.47
N THR A 15 19.12 -14.22 37.46
CA THR A 15 19.07 -13.70 36.10
C THR A 15 17.59 -13.67 35.71
N ASN A 16 16.96 -12.52 35.83
CA ASN A 16 15.67 -12.27 35.19
C ASN A 16 15.90 -12.50 33.69
N ALA A 17 15.53 -13.68 33.21
CA ALA A 17 15.48 -13.95 31.79
C ALA A 17 14.54 -12.90 31.20
N VAL A 18 15.11 -11.91 30.51
CA VAL A 18 14.33 -10.95 29.73
C VAL A 18 13.63 -11.77 28.66
N VAL A 19 12.36 -12.09 28.90
CA VAL A 19 11.51 -12.73 27.90
C VAL A 19 11.42 -11.73 26.74
N ASP A 20 12.07 -12.05 25.62
CA ASP A 20 11.96 -11.24 24.42
C ASP A 20 10.52 -11.35 23.90
N LEU A 21 9.70 -10.35 24.22
CA LEU A 21 8.31 -10.24 23.79
C LEU A 21 8.17 -9.84 22.32
N ARG A 22 9.29 -9.64 21.59
CA ARG A 22 9.23 -9.27 20.19
C ARG A 22 8.76 -10.48 19.35
N PRO A 23 7.93 -10.24 18.33
CA PRO A 23 7.52 -11.29 17.40
C PRO A 23 8.75 -11.95 16.76
N LYS A 24 8.73 -13.28 16.67
CA LYS A 24 9.78 -14.02 15.95
C LYS A 24 9.71 -13.72 14.45
N CYS A 25 10.86 -13.53 13.84
CA CYS A 25 10.95 -13.38 12.40
C CYS A 25 10.71 -14.69 11.66
N VAL A 26 9.91 -14.59 10.60
CA VAL A 26 9.65 -15.67 9.65
C VAL A 26 9.96 -15.15 8.26
N ASP A 27 11.05 -15.62 7.67
CA ASP A 27 11.40 -15.25 6.30
C ASP A 27 10.41 -15.91 5.33
N TYR A 28 10.08 -15.19 4.26
CA TYR A 28 9.17 -15.67 3.23
C TYR A 28 9.87 -15.67 1.87
N ASN A 29 9.78 -16.78 1.15
CA ASN A 29 10.22 -16.87 -0.24
C ASN A 29 8.99 -16.92 -1.15
N VAL A 30 8.88 -15.93 -2.03
CA VAL A 30 7.76 -15.73 -2.95
C VAL A 30 7.62 -16.87 -3.96
N GLU A 31 8.70 -17.59 -4.23
CA GLU A 31 8.72 -18.74 -5.16
C GLU A 31 8.61 -20.09 -4.43
N SER A 32 8.53 -20.09 -3.10
CA SER A 32 8.38 -21.33 -2.35
C SER A 32 6.99 -21.92 -2.57
N LYS A 33 6.95 -23.20 -2.96
CA LYS A 33 5.72 -24.00 -3.01
C LYS A 33 5.21 -24.31 -1.60
N ASP A 34 6.13 -24.49 -0.67
CA ASP A 34 5.83 -24.76 0.74
C ASP A 34 5.79 -23.46 1.53
N LEU A 35 4.63 -23.18 2.14
CA LEU A 35 4.45 -22.04 3.01
C LEU A 35 4.77 -22.46 4.45
N ASP A 36 5.65 -21.70 5.12
CA ASP A 36 5.94 -21.91 6.54
C ASP A 36 4.65 -21.96 7.36
N THR A 37 4.54 -22.92 8.29
CA THR A 37 3.31 -23.17 9.06
C THR A 37 2.85 -21.98 9.88
N ARG A 38 3.75 -21.03 10.19
CA ARG A 38 3.50 -19.77 10.90
C ARG A 38 2.97 -18.67 9.98
N LEU A 39 2.94 -18.88 8.68
CA LEU A 39 2.36 -17.98 7.69
C LEU A 39 1.01 -18.53 7.21
N THR A 40 0.18 -17.65 6.66
CA THR A 40 -1.10 -17.99 6.05
C THR A 40 -1.25 -17.31 4.70
N ARG A 41 -1.96 -17.99 3.81
CA ARG A 41 -2.38 -17.49 2.52
C ARG A 41 -3.86 -17.08 2.61
N LEU A 42 -4.18 -15.89 2.14
CA LEU A 42 -5.55 -15.38 2.05
C LEU A 42 -5.81 -14.97 0.61
N GLU A 43 -6.80 -15.57 -0.04
CA GLU A 43 -7.22 -15.15 -1.38
C GLU A 43 -8.18 -13.97 -1.27
N HIS A 44 -7.95 -12.92 -2.06
CA HIS A 44 -8.78 -11.72 -2.08
C HIS A 44 -8.92 -11.19 -3.51
N GLY A 45 -10.01 -11.58 -4.17
CA GLY A 45 -10.22 -11.28 -5.58
C GLY A 45 -9.13 -11.91 -6.45
N LYS A 46 -8.38 -11.08 -7.17
CA LYS A 46 -7.28 -11.51 -8.04
C LYS A 46 -5.92 -11.62 -7.34
N GLN A 47 -5.87 -11.34 -6.03
CA GLN A 47 -4.64 -11.27 -5.27
C GLN A 47 -4.57 -12.34 -4.18
N THR A 48 -3.38 -12.91 -4.03
CA THR A 48 -3.03 -13.79 -2.94
C THR A 48 -2.23 -13.00 -1.90
N VAL A 49 -2.67 -12.95 -0.65
CA VAL A 49 -2.01 -12.20 0.41
C VAL A 49 -1.38 -13.14 1.43
N ILE A 50 -0.06 -13.03 1.60
CA ILE A 50 0.68 -13.77 2.63
C ILE A 50 0.82 -12.93 3.89
N LYS A 51 0.42 -13.50 5.03
CA LYS A 51 0.47 -12.86 6.36
C LYS A 51 1.01 -13.83 7.41
N ALA A 52 1.55 -13.31 8.52
CA ALA A 52 1.87 -14.12 9.68
C ALA A 52 0.61 -14.54 10.47
N LYS A 53 0.56 -15.78 10.96
CA LYS A 53 -0.50 -16.29 11.85
C LYS A 53 -0.29 -15.75 13.25
N GLY A 54 -0.97 -14.65 13.58
CA GLY A 54 -0.87 -14.00 14.88
C GLY A 54 0.35 -13.08 14.97
N THR A 55 0.17 -11.82 14.60
CA THR A 55 1.24 -10.81 14.51
C THR A 55 1.89 -10.46 15.84
N SER A 56 1.28 -10.86 16.96
CA SER A 56 1.88 -10.75 18.30
C SER A 56 2.97 -11.79 18.57
N LYS A 57 3.01 -12.89 17.82
CA LYS A 57 3.99 -13.99 17.98
C LYS A 57 4.98 -14.06 16.83
N PHE A 58 4.53 -13.76 15.62
CA PHE A 58 5.31 -13.90 14.41
C PHE A 58 5.15 -12.67 13.51
N ASN A 59 6.21 -12.31 12.81
CA ASN A 59 6.12 -11.34 11.72
C ASN A 59 6.92 -11.84 10.51
N ILE A 60 6.50 -11.42 9.32
CA ILE A 60 7.28 -11.70 8.11
C ILE A 60 8.55 -10.87 8.20
N GLY A 61 9.72 -11.52 8.14
CA GLY A 61 11.05 -10.89 8.15
C GLY A 61 11.49 -10.50 6.75
N ASN A 62 12.55 -11.15 6.25
CA ASN A 62 13.01 -10.95 4.89
C ASN A 62 12.03 -11.59 3.88
N VAL A 63 11.83 -10.91 2.76
CA VAL A 63 11.05 -11.42 1.64
C VAL A 63 12.00 -11.66 0.47
N LYS A 64 12.21 -12.94 0.13
CA LYS A 64 13.03 -13.35 -1.02
C LYS A 64 12.18 -13.34 -2.30
N LEU A 65 12.71 -12.67 -3.31
CA LEU A 65 12.09 -12.39 -4.62
C LEU A 65 13.07 -12.85 -5.69
N GLY A 66 13.23 -14.17 -5.87
CA GLY A 66 14.28 -14.70 -6.72
C GLY A 66 15.67 -14.30 -6.20
N ASP A 67 16.42 -13.58 -7.04
CA ASP A 67 17.75 -13.05 -6.69
C ASP A 67 17.71 -11.82 -5.76
N LEU A 68 16.55 -11.19 -5.57
CA LEU A 68 16.38 -10.03 -4.69
C LEU A 68 15.94 -10.43 -3.29
N THR A 69 16.27 -9.60 -2.31
CA THR A 69 15.77 -9.72 -0.94
C THR A 69 15.33 -8.37 -0.41
N GLU A 70 14.04 -8.24 -0.15
CA GLU A 70 13.44 -7.11 0.55
C GLU A 70 13.60 -7.36 2.06
N LYS A 71 14.44 -6.56 2.72
CA LYS A 71 14.87 -6.82 4.11
C LYS A 71 13.78 -6.51 5.13
N GLY A 72 13.76 -7.26 6.23
CA GLY A 72 12.86 -7.03 7.36
C GLY A 72 13.45 -7.45 8.70
N ASN A 73 13.20 -6.65 9.72
CA ASN A 73 13.73 -6.87 11.08
C ASN A 73 12.64 -7.28 12.10
N CYS A 74 11.38 -7.43 11.65
CA CYS A 74 10.21 -7.77 12.46
C CYS A 74 9.89 -6.82 13.62
N ASN A 75 10.57 -5.67 13.68
CA ASN A 75 10.29 -4.60 14.64
C ASN A 75 9.24 -3.65 14.07
N TYR A 76 8.06 -4.19 13.82
CA TYR A 76 6.90 -3.49 13.28
C TYR A 76 5.61 -4.18 13.74
N ARG A 77 4.49 -3.44 13.66
CA ARG A 77 3.17 -3.94 14.04
C ARG A 77 2.74 -5.13 13.18
N SER A 78 2.95 -5.04 11.87
CA SER A 78 2.66 -6.15 10.95
C SER A 78 3.35 -5.96 9.60
N ARG A 79 3.63 -7.05 8.92
CA ARG A 79 4.07 -7.06 7.52
C ARG A 79 3.34 -8.15 6.75
N HIS A 80 2.94 -7.82 5.52
CA HIS A 80 2.25 -8.75 4.64
C HIS A 80 2.70 -8.57 3.19
N VAL A 81 2.50 -9.61 2.41
CA VAL A 81 2.97 -9.70 1.02
C VAL A 81 1.80 -10.03 0.09
N PRO A 82 1.11 -9.03 -0.46
CA PRO A 82 0.19 -9.23 -1.58
C PRO A 82 0.93 -9.62 -2.86
N ILE A 83 0.39 -10.62 -3.56
CA ILE A 83 0.90 -11.14 -4.82
C ILE A 83 -0.26 -11.08 -5.83
N ASP A 84 -0.01 -10.43 -6.96
CA ASP A 84 -0.94 -10.31 -8.07
C ASP A 84 -0.31 -11.00 -9.28
N ALA A 85 -0.84 -12.17 -9.63
CA ALA A 85 -0.41 -12.94 -10.80
C ALA A 85 -1.48 -12.93 -11.90
N SER A 86 -2.43 -11.99 -11.84
CA SER A 86 -3.56 -11.94 -12.77
C SER A 86 -3.27 -11.16 -14.06
N GLY A 87 -2.23 -10.32 -14.05
CA GLY A 87 -1.72 -9.62 -15.24
C GLY A 87 -0.70 -10.46 -16.02
N GLU A 88 -0.13 -9.86 -17.06
CA GLU A 88 0.92 -10.50 -17.88
C GLU A 88 2.19 -10.82 -17.09
N LYS A 89 2.47 -10.01 -16.06
CA LYS A 89 3.63 -10.14 -15.18
C LYS A 89 3.18 -10.21 -13.74
N LYS A 90 3.71 -11.17 -12.98
CA LYS A 90 3.49 -11.28 -11.54
C LYS A 90 4.04 -10.03 -10.85
N LYS A 91 3.20 -9.35 -10.06
CA LYS A 91 3.56 -8.23 -9.21
C LYS A 91 3.52 -8.67 -7.76
N VAL A 92 4.55 -8.30 -7.01
CA VAL A 92 4.65 -8.57 -5.58
C VAL A 92 4.76 -7.26 -4.84
N LYS A 93 3.93 -7.09 -3.82
CA LYS A 93 3.96 -5.94 -2.94
C LYS A 93 4.39 -6.37 -1.56
N VAL A 94 5.21 -5.57 -0.89
CA VAL A 94 5.59 -5.78 0.50
C VAL A 94 5.12 -4.57 1.29
N VAL A 95 4.16 -4.82 2.18
CA VAL A 95 3.51 -3.78 2.99
C VAL A 95 3.92 -3.96 4.44
N THR A 96 4.57 -2.94 4.99
CA THR A 96 5.01 -2.91 6.38
C THR A 96 4.26 -1.83 7.14
N HIS A 97 3.63 -2.19 8.25
CA HIS A 97 2.97 -1.26 9.16
C HIS A 97 3.78 -1.17 10.45
N TYR A 98 4.28 0.02 10.75
CA TYR A 98 5.06 0.30 11.94
C TYR A 98 4.14 0.55 13.15
N HIS A 99 4.73 0.60 14.34
CA HIS A 99 4.01 0.82 15.59
C HIS A 99 3.50 2.26 15.73
N ASP A 100 4.12 3.22 15.05
CA ASP A 100 3.75 4.64 15.04
C ASP A 100 2.70 4.97 13.95
N ASP A 101 1.92 3.97 13.53
CA ASP A 101 0.91 4.05 12.48
C ASP A 101 1.41 4.45 11.09
N LYS A 102 2.73 4.59 10.89
CA LYS A 102 3.32 4.71 9.55
C LYS A 102 3.25 3.38 8.82
N SER A 103 3.23 3.44 7.51
CA SER A 103 3.39 2.26 6.68
C SER A 103 4.19 2.55 5.43
N THR A 104 4.91 1.55 4.96
CA THR A 104 5.70 1.63 3.73
C THR A 104 5.31 0.51 2.79
N HIS A 105 5.40 0.80 1.50
CA HIS A 105 5.05 -0.09 0.42
C HIS A 105 6.22 -0.18 -0.55
N ALA A 106 6.74 -1.39 -0.74
CA ALA A 106 7.68 -1.71 -1.80
C ALA A 106 6.98 -2.58 -2.85
N GLU A 107 7.08 -2.24 -4.13
CA GLU A 107 6.49 -2.99 -5.23
C GLU A 107 7.58 -3.56 -6.12
N TYR A 108 7.38 -4.80 -6.58
CA TYR A 108 8.30 -5.56 -7.41
C TYR A 108 7.52 -6.20 -8.55
N ILE A 109 8.15 -6.33 -9.71
CA ILE A 109 7.56 -6.99 -10.88
C ILE A 109 8.49 -8.06 -11.43
N GLN A 110 7.90 -9.18 -11.81
CA GLN A 110 8.61 -10.28 -12.45
C GLN A 110 9.00 -9.89 -13.87
N THR A 111 10.28 -10.09 -14.21
CA THR A 111 10.87 -9.80 -15.53
C THR A 111 11.33 -11.06 -16.26
N GLY A 112 11.37 -12.19 -15.56
CA GLY A 112 11.69 -13.52 -16.08
C GLY A 112 11.44 -14.58 -15.01
N GLU A 113 11.71 -15.84 -15.32
CA GLU A 113 11.61 -16.93 -14.34
C GLU A 113 12.47 -16.62 -13.11
N ASN A 114 11.83 -16.51 -11.95
CA ASN A 114 12.46 -16.14 -10.67
C ASN A 114 13.31 -14.85 -10.72
N LYS A 115 13.05 -13.92 -11.65
CA LYS A 115 13.77 -12.64 -11.75
C LYS A 115 12.82 -11.48 -11.50
N TYR A 116 13.21 -10.62 -10.57
CA TYR A 116 12.42 -9.46 -10.15
C TYR A 116 13.23 -8.18 -10.28
N LYS A 117 12.52 -7.07 -10.49
CA LYS A 117 13.04 -5.71 -10.31
C LYS A 117 12.10 -4.92 -9.41
N ALA A 118 12.64 -3.92 -8.72
CA ALA A 118 11.79 -2.91 -8.07
C ALA A 118 10.91 -2.24 -9.14
N LEU A 119 9.63 -2.08 -8.84
CA LEU A 119 8.67 -1.50 -9.75
C LEU A 119 8.71 0.03 -9.63
N VAL A 120 9.33 0.68 -10.61
CA VAL A 120 9.20 2.11 -10.87
C VAL A 120 8.22 2.25 -12.02
N LYS A 121 7.11 2.96 -11.79
CA LYS A 121 6.03 3.05 -12.77
C LYS A 121 6.21 4.23 -13.70
N ASP A 122 6.05 3.99 -14.99
CA ASP A 122 6.04 5.02 -16.01
C ASP A 122 4.74 5.83 -15.92
N ALA A 123 4.90 7.14 -15.96
CA ALA A 123 3.81 8.09 -15.76
C ALA A 123 3.15 8.44 -17.10
N ILE A 124 1.86 8.10 -17.24
CA ILE A 124 1.06 8.45 -18.42
C ILE A 124 0.35 9.77 -18.15
N PRO A 125 0.61 10.85 -18.91
CA PRO A 125 -0.11 12.09 -18.75
C PRO A 125 -1.58 11.91 -19.13
N LEU A 126 -2.47 12.59 -18.42
CA LEU A 126 -3.91 12.55 -18.66
C LEU A 126 -4.44 13.97 -18.82
N ASN A 127 -4.98 14.28 -19.99
CA ASN A 127 -5.74 15.50 -20.19
C ASN A 127 -7.24 15.20 -20.09
N LEU A 128 -7.92 15.78 -19.11
CA LEU A 128 -9.36 15.58 -18.90
C LEU A 128 -10.21 16.44 -19.84
N ASP A 129 -9.60 17.36 -20.59
CA ASP A 129 -10.27 18.16 -21.62
C ASP A 129 -10.32 17.46 -22.99
N ASP A 130 -9.52 16.40 -23.18
CA ASP A 130 -9.48 15.64 -24.43
C ASP A 130 -10.73 14.79 -24.61
N GLU A 131 -11.17 14.62 -25.86
CA GLU A 131 -12.35 13.80 -26.18
C GLU A 131 -12.13 12.30 -25.96
N ARG A 132 -10.87 11.86 -25.93
CA ARG A 132 -10.48 10.45 -25.80
C ARG A 132 -9.44 10.27 -24.73
N LEU A 133 -9.61 9.22 -23.93
CA LEU A 133 -8.59 8.77 -22.99
C LEU A 133 -7.44 8.09 -23.76
N PRO A 134 -6.20 8.16 -23.24
CA PRO A 134 -5.10 7.33 -23.77
C PRO A 134 -5.46 5.84 -23.73
N ASP A 135 -4.98 5.05 -24.69
CA ASP A 135 -5.32 3.62 -24.83
C ASP A 135 -5.08 2.77 -23.57
N ASN A 136 -4.07 3.17 -22.78
CA ASN A 136 -3.67 2.49 -21.55
C ASN A 136 -4.51 2.90 -20.31
N VAL A 137 -5.45 3.84 -20.48
CA VAL A 137 -6.26 4.44 -19.42
C VAL A 137 -7.73 4.10 -19.65
N GLY A 138 -8.34 3.45 -18.65
CA GLY A 138 -9.74 3.07 -18.66
C GLY A 138 -10.59 3.98 -17.77
N SER A 139 -11.88 4.09 -18.11
CA SER A 139 -12.92 4.65 -17.25
C SER A 139 -13.87 3.56 -16.80
N PHE A 140 -14.02 3.40 -15.48
CA PHE A 140 -14.78 2.33 -14.85
C PHE A 140 -15.88 2.95 -13.99
N HIS A 141 -17.14 2.59 -14.24
CA HIS A 141 -18.25 3.04 -13.42
C HIS A 141 -18.32 2.20 -12.13
N ASP A 142 -18.39 2.89 -10.99
CA ASP A 142 -18.57 2.31 -9.65
C ASP A 142 -20.02 2.52 -9.22
N GLU A 143 -20.88 1.55 -9.55
CA GLU A 143 -22.32 1.60 -9.30
C GLU A 143 -22.66 1.86 -7.82
N ALA A 144 -21.88 1.29 -6.90
CA ALA A 144 -22.13 1.42 -5.46
C ALA A 144 -21.94 2.85 -4.93
N LYS A 145 -21.20 3.69 -5.66
CA LYS A 145 -20.91 5.09 -5.27
C LYS A 145 -21.37 6.10 -6.30
N ASP A 146 -22.01 5.64 -7.36
CA ASP A 146 -22.43 6.43 -8.51
C ASP A 146 -21.35 7.42 -8.99
N LEU A 147 -20.18 6.88 -9.30
CA LEU A 147 -19.05 7.66 -9.80
C LEU A 147 -18.25 6.91 -10.86
N HIS A 148 -17.54 7.63 -11.71
CA HIS A 148 -16.58 7.05 -12.64
C HIS A 148 -15.17 7.15 -12.06
N ARG A 149 -14.39 6.08 -12.22
CA ARG A 149 -12.98 6.00 -11.86
C ARG A 149 -12.16 5.91 -13.13
N ILE A 150 -11.26 6.85 -13.34
CA ILE A 150 -10.32 6.88 -14.45
C ILE A 150 -8.95 6.52 -13.87
N LYS A 151 -8.36 5.44 -14.37
CA LYS A 151 -7.06 4.92 -13.95
C LYS A 151 -6.40 4.14 -15.10
N VAL A 152 -5.10 3.90 -14.98
CA VAL A 152 -4.41 2.96 -15.87
C VAL A 152 -5.06 1.57 -15.73
N ASN A 153 -5.18 0.86 -16.85
CA ASN A 153 -5.77 -0.49 -16.88
C ASN A 153 -5.03 -1.44 -15.92
N ASP A 154 -5.78 -2.23 -15.15
CA ASP A 154 -5.22 -3.03 -14.05
C ASP A 154 -4.14 -4.04 -14.50
N ALA A 155 -4.18 -4.49 -15.74
CA ALA A 155 -3.17 -5.39 -16.33
C ALA A 155 -1.81 -4.71 -16.57
N LEU A 156 -1.78 -3.39 -16.70
CA LEU A 156 -0.59 -2.59 -17.03
C LEU A 156 0.14 -2.13 -15.76
N HIS A 157 0.64 -3.10 -14.97
CA HIS A 157 1.25 -2.84 -13.67
C HIS A 157 2.45 -1.88 -13.69
N GLU A 158 3.15 -1.76 -14.83
CA GLU A 158 4.31 -0.87 -15.03
C GLU A 158 3.94 0.59 -15.23
N PHE A 159 2.66 0.93 -15.32
CA PHE A 159 2.21 2.28 -15.59
C PHE A 159 1.34 2.84 -14.46
N LYS A 160 1.34 4.16 -14.33
CA LYS A 160 0.43 4.93 -13.47
C LYS A 160 -0.05 6.18 -14.20
N LEU A 161 -1.13 6.80 -13.71
CA LEU A 161 -1.47 8.14 -14.14
C LEU A 161 -0.42 9.13 -13.60
N GLY A 162 0.19 9.88 -14.50
CA GLY A 162 1.13 10.95 -14.21
C GLY A 162 0.42 12.30 -14.06
N ARG A 163 1.00 13.33 -14.66
CA ARG A 163 0.43 14.69 -14.70
C ARG A 163 -1.01 14.66 -15.21
N VAL A 164 -1.92 15.30 -14.49
CA VAL A 164 -3.32 15.47 -14.91
C VAL A 164 -3.61 16.93 -15.19
N THR A 165 -4.16 17.23 -16.36
CA THR A 165 -4.63 18.57 -16.73
C THR A 165 -6.15 18.62 -16.83
N LEU A 166 -6.72 19.73 -16.38
CA LEU A 166 -8.16 20.00 -16.45
C LEU A 166 -8.40 21.51 -16.57
N ASN A 167 -8.84 21.96 -17.73
CA ASN A 167 -9.14 23.34 -18.09
C ASN A 167 -8.16 24.36 -17.49
N GLY A 168 -6.87 24.22 -17.85
CA GLY A 168 -5.78 25.09 -17.39
C GLY A 168 -5.25 24.79 -15.98
N HIS A 169 -5.94 23.98 -15.17
CA HIS A 169 -5.38 23.45 -13.93
C HIS A 169 -4.45 22.28 -14.21
N THR A 170 -3.36 22.21 -13.46
CA THR A 170 -2.39 21.11 -13.56
C THR A 170 -2.15 20.49 -12.19
N VAL A 171 -2.29 19.17 -12.12
CA VAL A 171 -1.84 18.34 -11.00
C VAL A 171 -0.61 17.57 -11.43
N GLU A 172 0.55 18.02 -10.96
CA GLU A 172 1.84 17.42 -11.32
C GLU A 172 1.97 15.97 -10.86
N ASP A 173 2.77 15.18 -11.57
CA ASP A 173 3.13 13.84 -11.10
C ASP A 173 3.99 13.93 -9.84
N LEU A 174 3.85 12.93 -8.97
CA LEU A 174 4.67 12.75 -7.78
C LEU A 174 5.51 11.49 -7.99
N PRO A 175 6.86 11.58 -8.00
CA PRO A 175 7.73 10.41 -8.19
C PRO A 175 7.42 9.27 -7.21
N GLU A 176 7.06 9.60 -5.97
CA GLU A 176 6.74 8.65 -4.89
C GLU A 176 5.30 8.10 -4.92
N SER A 177 4.49 8.52 -5.90
CA SER A 177 3.14 7.96 -6.08
C SER A 177 3.19 6.58 -6.72
N LEU A 178 2.51 5.63 -6.06
CA LEU A 178 2.30 4.26 -6.55
C LEU A 178 1.17 4.19 -7.56
N GLU A 179 0.15 5.03 -7.37
CA GLU A 179 -1.05 5.05 -8.18
C GLU A 179 -1.67 6.44 -8.10
N ARG A 180 -2.35 6.82 -9.18
CA ARG A 180 -3.24 7.97 -9.18
C ARG A 180 -4.55 7.58 -9.83
N ILE A 181 -5.65 7.98 -9.20
CA ILE A 181 -7.01 7.69 -9.63
C ILE A 181 -7.75 9.01 -9.74
N VAL A 182 -8.38 9.24 -10.88
CA VAL A 182 -9.31 10.36 -11.05
C VAL A 182 -10.72 9.83 -10.85
N TYR A 183 -11.47 10.46 -9.97
CA TYR A 183 -12.88 10.21 -9.75
C TYR A 183 -13.68 11.32 -10.41
N SER A 184 -14.75 11.00 -11.11
CA SER A 184 -15.68 11.98 -11.66
C SER A 184 -17.14 11.62 -11.40
N TRP A 185 -17.93 12.59 -10.99
CA TRP A 185 -19.37 12.46 -10.75
C TRP A 185 -20.05 13.81 -10.98
N ASN A 186 -21.38 13.84 -10.99
CA ASN A 186 -22.15 15.08 -11.02
C ASN A 186 -22.68 15.39 -9.61
N SER A 187 -22.59 16.63 -9.16
CA SER A 187 -23.27 17.07 -7.93
C SER A 187 -24.78 17.15 -8.14
N GLU A 188 -25.52 17.32 -7.04
CA GLU A 188 -26.99 17.42 -7.05
C GLU A 188 -27.51 18.56 -7.94
N ASP A 189 -26.76 19.66 -8.05
CA ASP A 189 -27.07 20.79 -8.92
C ASP A 189 -26.59 20.63 -10.37
N GLY A 190 -26.14 19.42 -10.74
CA GLY A 190 -25.73 19.07 -12.10
C GLY A 190 -24.31 19.49 -12.50
N ARG A 191 -23.52 20.08 -11.59
CA ARG A 191 -22.13 20.46 -11.87
C ARG A 191 -21.21 19.24 -11.89
N LYS A 192 -20.30 19.19 -12.86
CA LYS A 192 -19.30 18.11 -12.89
C LYS A 192 -18.26 18.31 -11.79
N VAL A 193 -17.93 17.23 -11.09
CA VAL A 193 -16.92 17.21 -10.03
C VAL A 193 -15.84 16.21 -10.39
N PHE A 194 -14.58 16.63 -10.23
CA PHE A 194 -13.42 15.76 -10.34
C PHE A 194 -12.67 15.71 -9.00
N ARG A 195 -12.18 14.54 -8.63
CA ARG A 195 -11.26 14.36 -7.51
C ARG A 195 -10.09 13.50 -7.96
N ILE A 196 -8.88 14.03 -7.80
CA ILE A 196 -7.64 13.37 -8.20
C ILE A 196 -6.94 12.92 -6.92
N ASP A 197 -6.91 11.61 -6.69
CA ASP A 197 -6.27 10.99 -5.53
C ASP A 197 -4.91 10.42 -5.96
N SER A 198 -3.82 10.87 -5.32
CA SER A 198 -2.47 10.31 -5.49
C SER A 198 -2.13 9.45 -4.28
N HIS A 199 -1.94 8.15 -4.48
CA HIS A 199 -1.59 7.18 -3.46
C HIS A 199 -0.08 7.06 -3.37
N LEU A 200 0.50 7.44 -2.23
CA LEU A 200 1.95 7.47 -2.03
C LEU A 200 2.46 6.14 -1.46
N ASN A 201 3.77 5.91 -1.62
CA ASN A 201 4.47 4.74 -1.08
C ASN A 201 4.49 4.65 0.45
N ASP A 202 4.16 5.74 1.15
CA ASP A 202 4.02 5.82 2.60
C ASP A 202 2.56 5.69 3.07
N ASN A 203 1.66 5.27 2.17
CA ASN A 203 0.23 5.08 2.39
C ASN A 203 -0.58 6.36 2.59
N ARG A 204 0.02 7.55 2.45
CA ARG A 204 -0.76 8.79 2.37
C ARG A 204 -1.50 8.86 1.04
N ILE A 205 -2.66 9.51 1.07
CA ILE A 205 -3.42 9.86 -0.12
C ILE A 205 -3.48 11.38 -0.17
N LEU A 206 -2.96 11.97 -1.25
CA LEU A 206 -3.08 13.40 -1.52
C LEU A 206 -4.22 13.60 -2.52
N SER A 207 -5.27 14.28 -2.08
CA SER A 207 -6.48 14.52 -2.88
C SER A 207 -6.57 15.98 -3.33
N GLN A 208 -6.85 16.19 -4.60
CA GLN A 208 -7.21 17.51 -5.15
C GLN A 208 -8.60 17.43 -5.77
N LYS A 209 -9.50 18.35 -5.41
CA LYS A 209 -10.88 18.34 -5.88
C LYS A 209 -11.15 19.59 -6.72
N PHE A 210 -11.85 19.41 -7.83
CA PHE A 210 -12.24 20.45 -8.76
C PHE A 210 -13.74 20.32 -9.00
N MET A 211 -14.44 21.45 -9.05
CA MET A 211 -15.87 21.48 -9.33
C MET A 211 -16.13 22.53 -10.40
N GLU A 212 -17.03 22.18 -11.31
CA GLU A 212 -17.48 23.07 -12.35
C GLU A 212 -18.12 24.34 -11.75
N GLU A 213 -17.96 25.50 -12.38
CA GLU A 213 -18.51 26.76 -11.89
C GLU A 213 -20.03 26.80 -12.00
N SER A 214 -20.54 26.37 -13.15
CA SER A 214 -21.96 26.14 -13.44
C SER A 214 -22.13 24.94 -14.36
N PRO A 215 -23.29 24.25 -14.34
CA PRO A 215 -23.50 23.02 -15.10
C PRO A 215 -23.19 23.20 -16.59
N GLY A 216 -22.28 22.39 -17.13
CA GLY A 216 -21.91 22.38 -18.54
C GLY A 216 -20.99 23.53 -18.99
N SER A 217 -20.58 24.44 -18.09
CA SER A 217 -19.66 25.54 -18.42
C SER A 217 -18.26 25.09 -18.82
N LYS A 218 -17.88 23.86 -18.45
CA LYS A 218 -16.53 23.31 -18.54
C LYS A 218 -15.47 24.16 -17.81
N LYS A 219 -15.85 25.16 -17.04
CA LYS A 219 -14.97 25.99 -16.20
C LYS A 219 -14.89 25.38 -14.82
N PHE A 220 -13.68 25.13 -14.33
CA PHE A 220 -13.48 24.43 -13.05
C PHE A 220 -12.78 25.34 -12.03
N LYS A 221 -13.25 25.28 -10.79
CA LYS A 221 -12.58 25.85 -9.62
C LYS A 221 -12.01 24.72 -8.79
N ARG A 222 -10.76 24.90 -8.34
CA ARG A 222 -10.19 24.06 -7.30
C ARG A 222 -10.97 24.30 -6.01
N LEU A 223 -11.43 23.22 -5.39
CA LEU A 223 -11.99 23.27 -4.06
C LEU A 223 -10.84 23.13 -3.08
N GLU A 224 -10.72 24.10 -2.18
CA GLU A 224 -9.79 24.01 -1.06
C GLU A 224 -10.01 22.67 -0.32
N PRO A 225 -8.95 22.05 0.22
CA PRO A 225 -9.12 20.92 1.10
C PRO A 225 -10.10 21.34 2.19
N SER A 226 -11.25 20.68 2.27
CA SER A 226 -12.08 20.87 3.46
C SER A 226 -11.19 20.55 4.66
N LYS A 227 -11.30 21.31 5.75
CA LYS A 227 -10.54 21.10 6.99
C LYS A 227 -10.73 19.71 7.64
N TYR A 228 -11.39 18.78 6.95
CA TYR A 228 -11.28 17.36 7.23
C TYR A 228 -9.93 16.83 6.70
N ASN A 229 -8.89 17.12 7.49
CA ASN A 229 -7.73 16.25 7.63
C ASN A 229 -8.21 14.90 8.18
N GLY A 230 -8.87 14.12 7.34
CA GLY A 230 -8.86 12.68 7.50
C GLY A 230 -7.62 12.19 6.78
N ILE A 231 -6.51 12.05 7.51
CA ILE A 231 -5.65 10.89 7.27
C ILE A 231 -6.63 9.71 7.37
N ARG A 232 -7.17 9.26 6.24
CA ARG A 232 -8.01 8.07 6.22
C ARG A 232 -7.01 6.93 6.33
N LEU A 233 -6.54 6.68 7.55
CA LEU A 233 -5.98 5.40 7.94
C LEU A 233 -7.01 4.38 7.47
N ILE A 234 -6.65 3.61 6.45
CA ILE A 234 -7.46 2.47 6.01
C ILE A 234 -7.66 1.65 7.29
N ARG A 235 -8.89 1.65 7.80
CA ARG A 235 -9.27 0.89 8.98
C ARG A 235 -8.86 -0.55 8.74
N LYS A 236 -8.12 -1.08 9.71
CA LYS A 236 -8.04 -2.49 10.12
C LYS A 236 -8.62 -3.47 9.09
N TRP A 237 -7.74 -4.22 8.45
CA TRP A 237 -8.11 -5.54 7.93
C TRP A 237 -8.56 -6.39 9.10
N GLU A 238 -9.86 -6.39 9.40
CA GLU A 238 -10.46 -7.43 10.23
C GLU A 238 -10.61 -8.66 9.33
N SER A 239 -9.91 -9.72 9.71
CA SER A 239 -10.11 -11.03 9.11
C SER A 239 -11.61 -11.35 9.09
N PRO A 240 -12.16 -11.93 8.02
CA PRO A 240 -13.47 -12.55 8.12
C PRO A 240 -13.41 -13.55 9.27
N LYS A 241 -14.36 -13.44 10.20
CA LYS A 241 -14.52 -14.46 11.24
C LYS A 241 -14.86 -15.80 10.56
N PRO A 242 -14.36 -16.92 11.11
CA PRO A 242 -14.58 -18.25 10.55
C PRO A 242 -16.07 -18.57 10.41
#